data_AF-A0A547PKY8-F1
#
_entry.id   AF-A0A547PKY8-F1
#
_cell.length_a   1.000
_cell.length_b   1.000
_cell.length_c   1.000
_cell.angle_alpha   90.00
_cell.angle_beta   90.00
_cell.angle_gamma   90.00
#
_symmetry.space_group_name_H-M   'P 1'
#
loop_
_entity.id
_entity.type
_entity.pdbx_description
1 polymer ?
#
loop_
_entity_poly.entity_id
_entity_poly.type
_entity_poly.pdbx_seq_one_letter_code
_entity_poly.pdbx_strand_id
1 'polypeptide(L)'
;MQRYELILTIRVRSPFLFPGQSPLSFGLDAAAARTSDGKAMIPAEQIRGVFRHALGDVIATGIEDGVQIRDEMFGTGTGEARKTSPTPDVNDFEPSRGRLIFSDCVATEDHDTSTSIRVAIDPETGAAARGA
;
A
#
# COMPACT_ATOMS: atom_id res chain seq x y z
N MET A 1 -15.12 16.59 -18.06
CA MET A 1 -14.75 16.03 -16.73
C MET A 1 -13.65 16.91 -16.16
N GLN A 2 -13.88 17.50 -14.99
CA GLN A 2 -12.90 18.37 -14.34
C GLN A 2 -11.94 17.51 -13.50
N ARG A 3 -10.64 17.78 -13.59
CA ARG A 3 -9.61 17.11 -12.79
C ARG A 3 -9.19 18.03 -11.67
N TYR A 4 -9.09 17.47 -10.47
CA TYR A 4 -8.57 18.15 -9.29
C TYR A 4 -7.25 17.49 -8.90
N GLU A 5 -6.29 18.32 -8.47
CA GLU A 5 -5.00 17.87 -7.95
C GLU A 5 -4.96 18.14 -6.45
N LEU A 6 -4.56 17.12 -5.69
CA LEU A 6 -4.39 17.18 -4.25
C LEU A 6 -2.95 16.82 -3.93
N ILE A 7 -2.26 17.71 -3.21
CA ILE A 7 -0.87 17.49 -2.81
C ILE A 7 -0.88 16.89 -1.40
N LEU A 8 -0.34 15.68 -1.27
CA LEU A 8 -0.21 14.98 0.01
C LEU A 8 1.23 15.12 0.52
N THR A 9 1.38 15.57 1.76
CA THR A 9 2.67 15.57 2.47
C THR A 9 2.60 14.61 3.64
N ILE A 10 3.50 13.63 3.68
CA ILE A 10 3.57 12.63 4.74
C ILE A 10 4.83 12.89 5.58
N ARG A 11 4.65 13.07 6.89
CA ARG A 11 5.76 13.11 7.84
C ARG A 11 5.91 11.76 8.52
N VAL A 12 7.08 11.15 8.33
CA VAL A 12 7.44 9.87 8.95
C VAL A 12 7.87 10.12 10.40
N ARG A 13 7.25 9.44 11.35
CA ARG A 13 7.57 9.55 12.79
C ARG A 13 8.34 8.36 13.35
N SER A 14 8.37 7.25 12.62
CA SER A 14 9.03 6.01 13.01
C SER A 14 9.64 5.35 11.79
N PRO A 15 10.73 4.56 11.94
CA PRO A 15 11.28 3.80 10.84
C PRO A 15 10.21 2.91 10.19
N PHE A 16 10.23 2.83 8.86
CA PHE A 16 9.38 1.96 8.07
C PHE A 16 10.21 1.37 6.93
N LEU A 17 9.72 0.26 6.37
CA LEU A 17 10.38 -0.42 5.26
C LEU A 17 9.33 -0.89 4.26
N PHE A 18 9.35 -0.30 3.07
CA PHE A 18 8.70 -0.90 1.90
C PHE A 18 9.80 -1.59 1.08
N PRO A 19 9.74 -2.91 0.88
CA PRO A 19 10.76 -3.60 0.10
C PRO A 19 10.77 -3.11 -1.34
N GLY A 20 11.94 -2.66 -1.80
CA GLY A 20 12.16 -2.29 -3.19
C GLY A 20 12.37 -3.52 -4.08
N GLN A 21 12.24 -3.33 -5.39
CA GLN A 21 12.58 -4.37 -6.40
C GLN A 21 14.06 -4.35 -6.80
N SER A 22 14.86 -3.45 -6.22
CA SER A 22 16.28 -3.35 -6.55
C SER A 22 17.07 -4.54 -6.01
N PRO A 23 18.11 -5.01 -6.73
CA PRO A 23 18.95 -6.09 -6.26
C PRO A 23 19.58 -5.73 -4.91
N LEU A 24 19.50 -6.66 -3.97
CA LEU A 24 20.05 -6.47 -2.62
C LEU A 24 21.57 -6.47 -2.68
N SER A 25 22.19 -5.58 -1.91
CA SER A 25 23.62 -5.66 -1.64
C SER A 25 23.90 -6.89 -0.76
N PHE A 26 25.10 -7.45 -0.87
CA PHE A 26 25.50 -8.60 -0.06
C PHE A 26 25.34 -8.29 1.43
N GLY A 27 24.63 -9.16 2.15
CA GLY A 27 24.36 -9.00 3.59
C GLY A 27 23.10 -8.21 3.94
N LEU A 28 22.29 -7.77 2.97
CA LEU A 28 20.96 -7.21 3.21
C LEU A 28 19.88 -8.25 2.91
N ASP A 29 18.93 -8.40 3.83
CA ASP A 29 17.71 -9.19 3.71
C ASP A 29 16.63 -8.44 2.91
N ALA A 30 16.55 -7.13 3.12
CA ALA A 30 15.62 -6.24 2.45
C ALA A 30 16.21 -4.83 2.29
N ALA A 31 15.91 -4.20 1.16
CA ALA A 31 16.26 -2.82 0.89
C ALA A 31 14.99 -1.97 0.77
N ALA A 32 15.04 -0.75 1.31
CA ALA A 32 13.94 0.19 1.16
C ALA A 32 13.73 0.57 -0.31
N ALA A 33 12.47 0.74 -0.69
CA ALA A 33 12.07 1.24 -1.99
C ALA A 33 12.66 2.63 -2.23
N ARG A 34 13.32 2.78 -3.37
CA ARG A 34 13.93 4.02 -3.82
C ARG A 34 13.61 4.31 -5.27
N THR A 35 13.62 5.58 -5.62
CA THR A 35 13.56 6.05 -7.00
C THR A 35 14.88 5.73 -7.73
N SER A 36 14.91 5.92 -9.05
CA SER A 36 16.12 5.70 -9.86
C SER A 36 17.27 6.66 -9.53
N ASP A 37 16.98 7.84 -8.97
CA ASP A 37 17.97 8.78 -8.43
C ASP A 37 18.34 8.49 -6.96
N GLY A 38 17.83 7.40 -6.38
CA GLY A 38 18.20 6.92 -5.04
C GLY A 38 17.42 7.52 -3.88
N LYS A 39 16.41 8.37 -4.12
CA LYS A 39 15.59 8.96 -3.07
C LYS A 39 14.64 7.94 -2.44
N ALA A 40 14.39 8.09 -1.14
CA ALA A 40 13.37 7.28 -0.48
C ALA A 40 11.99 7.57 -1.07
N MET A 41 11.18 6.52 -1.23
CA MET A 41 9.81 6.67 -1.72
C MET A 41 8.82 5.74 -1.01
N ILE A 42 7.57 6.17 -0.94
CA ILE A 42 6.42 5.33 -0.60
C ILE A 42 5.67 5.05 -1.90
N PRO A 43 5.55 3.78 -2.33
CA PRO A 43 4.85 3.44 -3.56
C PRO A 43 3.37 3.86 -3.53
N ALA A 44 2.86 4.34 -4.65
CA ALA A 44 1.48 4.80 -4.85
C ALA A 44 0.47 3.75 -4.40
N GLU A 45 0.72 2.48 -4.73
CA GLU A 45 -0.17 1.36 -4.38
C GLU A 45 -0.25 1.12 -2.88
N GLN A 46 0.81 1.41 -2.11
CA GLN A 46 0.78 1.32 -0.65
C GLN A 46 -0.12 2.42 -0.07
N ILE A 47 0.01 3.65 -0.58
CA ILE A 47 -0.83 4.78 -0.17
C ILE A 47 -2.29 4.46 -0.50
N ARG A 48 -2.55 4.02 -1.74
CA ARG A 48 -3.89 3.62 -2.20
C ARG A 48 -4.49 2.53 -1.32
N GLY A 49 -3.71 1.49 -0.99
CA GLY A 49 -4.14 0.39 -0.13
C GLY A 49 -4.54 0.85 1.26
N VAL A 50 -3.72 1.68 1.91
CA VAL A 50 -4.00 2.25 3.24
C VAL A 50 -5.27 3.09 3.21
N PHE A 51 -5.41 4.00 2.23
CA PHE A 51 -6.60 4.84 2.11
C PHE A 51 -7.87 4.01 1.85
N ARG A 52 -7.78 3.01 0.97
CA ARG A 52 -8.90 2.10 0.65
C ARG A 52 -9.33 1.32 1.88
N HIS A 53 -8.39 0.80 2.66
CA HIS A 53 -8.66 0.06 3.88
C HIS A 53 -9.31 0.95 4.95
N ALA A 54 -8.71 2.11 5.23
CA ALA A 54 -9.25 3.07 6.19
C ALA A 54 -10.67 3.56 5.81
N LEU A 55 -10.93 3.79 4.52
CA LEU A 55 -12.29 4.11 4.06
C LEU A 55 -13.24 2.93 4.32
N GLY A 56 -12.79 1.69 4.12
CA GLY A 56 -13.57 0.49 4.45
C GLY A 56 -13.99 0.44 5.92
N ASP A 57 -13.08 0.75 6.84
CA ASP A 57 -13.37 0.80 8.27
C ASP A 57 -14.41 1.89 8.60
N VAL A 58 -14.29 3.06 7.97
CA VAL A 58 -15.23 4.17 8.11
C VAL A 58 -16.60 3.83 7.53
N ILE A 59 -16.67 3.13 6.40
CA ILE A 59 -17.94 2.66 5.82
C ILE A 59 -18.62 1.66 6.76
N ALA A 60 -17.85 0.78 7.40
CA ALA A 60 -18.36 -0.20 8.35
C ALA A 60 -19.03 0.43 9.58
N THR A 61 -18.83 1.73 9.84
CA THR A 61 -19.57 2.45 10.90
C THR A 61 -20.97 2.89 10.49
N GLY A 62 -21.43 2.58 9.26
CA GLY A 62 -22.80 2.81 8.82
C GLY A 62 -22.99 3.96 7.84
N ILE A 63 -22.00 4.24 6.98
CA ILE A 63 -22.16 5.21 5.90
C ILE A 63 -23.05 4.62 4.81
N GLU A 64 -24.19 5.26 4.56
CA GLU A 64 -25.08 4.96 3.44
C GLU A 64 -24.31 5.07 2.11
N ASP A 65 -24.51 4.11 1.20
CA ASP A 65 -23.81 3.98 -0.08
C ASP A 65 -22.28 3.89 -0.01
N GLY A 66 -21.71 3.65 1.18
CA GLY A 66 -20.26 3.66 1.36
C GLY A 66 -19.50 2.70 0.44
N VAL A 67 -20.05 1.50 0.19
CA VAL A 67 -19.45 0.52 -0.72
C VAL A 67 -19.38 1.05 -2.16
N GLN A 68 -20.46 1.68 -2.64
CA GLN A 68 -20.49 2.27 -3.97
C GLN A 68 -19.49 3.44 -4.05
N ILE A 69 -19.44 4.30 -3.05
CA ILE A 69 -18.49 5.42 -2.99
C ILE A 69 -17.04 4.90 -3.08
N ARG A 70 -16.71 3.87 -2.29
CA ARG A 70 -15.38 3.24 -2.33
C ARG A 70 -15.05 2.71 -3.73
N ASP A 71 -15.98 2.00 -4.36
CA ASP A 71 -15.74 1.38 -5.67
C ASP A 71 -15.62 2.44 -6.77
N GLU A 72 -16.41 3.52 -6.72
CA GLU A 72 -16.24 4.67 -7.61
C GLU A 72 -14.88 5.37 -7.41
N MET A 73 -14.40 5.47 -6.16
CA MET A 73 -13.13 6.13 -5.84
C MET A 73 -11.92 5.29 -6.25
N PHE A 74 -11.92 3.99 -5.93
CA PHE A 74 -10.75 3.13 -6.07
C PHE A 74 -10.84 2.13 -7.22
N GLY A 75 -12.00 1.95 -7.84
CA GLY A 75 -12.26 0.93 -8.84
C GLY A 75 -12.42 -0.46 -8.23
N THR A 76 -12.93 -1.39 -9.05
CA THR A 76 -13.18 -2.79 -8.68
C THR A 76 -12.30 -3.73 -9.50
N GLY A 77 -11.61 -4.64 -8.80
CA GLY A 77 -10.89 -5.74 -9.46
C GLY A 77 -11.86 -6.85 -9.90
N THR A 78 -11.47 -7.61 -10.93
CA THR A 78 -12.26 -8.73 -11.49
C THR A 78 -12.68 -9.77 -10.44
N GLY A 79 -11.86 -10.00 -9.41
CA GLY A 79 -12.16 -10.95 -8.33
C GLY A 79 -13.16 -10.43 -7.27
N GLU A 80 -13.31 -9.10 -7.14
CA GLU A 80 -14.22 -8.49 -6.16
C GLU A 80 -15.63 -8.31 -6.73
N ALA A 81 -15.75 -8.02 -8.02
CA ALA A 81 -17.04 -7.96 -8.73
C ALA A 81 -17.85 -9.27 -8.59
N ARG A 82 -17.13 -10.40 -8.40
CA ARG A 82 -17.71 -11.73 -8.16
C ARG A 82 -18.53 -11.86 -6.86
N LYS A 83 -18.31 -11.01 -5.85
CA LYS A 83 -18.95 -11.15 -4.52
C LYS A 83 -20.26 -10.37 -4.38
N THR A 84 -20.55 -9.44 -5.28
CA THR A 84 -21.68 -8.50 -5.14
C THR A 84 -22.93 -8.91 -5.92
N SER A 85 -22.84 -9.82 -6.89
CA SER A 85 -24.00 -10.31 -7.66
C SER A 85 -24.47 -11.70 -7.20
N PRO A 86 -25.73 -11.86 -6.73
CA PRO A 86 -26.31 -13.15 -6.37
C PRO A 86 -26.54 -14.08 -7.58
N THR A 87 -26.56 -13.53 -8.79
CA THR A 87 -26.54 -14.25 -10.07
C THR A 87 -25.48 -13.61 -10.96
N PRO A 88 -24.24 -14.13 -10.98
CA PRO A 88 -23.18 -13.52 -11.79
C PRO A 88 -23.53 -13.66 -13.27
N ASP A 89 -23.83 -12.53 -13.91
CA ASP A 89 -23.93 -12.46 -15.37
C ASP A 89 -22.50 -12.43 -15.96
N VAL A 90 -22.32 -12.90 -17.19
CA VAL A 90 -21.02 -12.93 -17.89
C VAL A 90 -20.43 -11.52 -18.09
N ASN A 91 -21.25 -10.49 -17.89
CA ASN A 91 -20.85 -9.07 -17.92
C ASN A 91 -20.47 -8.50 -16.54
N ASP A 92 -20.75 -9.19 -15.42
CA ASP A 92 -20.37 -8.75 -14.05
C ASP A 92 -18.87 -8.91 -13.75
N PHE A 93 -18.07 -9.20 -14.76
CA PHE A 93 -16.63 -9.44 -14.66
C PHE A 93 -15.81 -8.24 -15.15
N GLU A 94 -16.43 -7.14 -15.56
CA GLU A 94 -15.70 -5.99 -16.08
C GLU A 94 -15.04 -5.16 -14.96
N PRO A 95 -13.71 -5.03 -14.95
CA PRO A 95 -13.03 -4.18 -13.99
C PRO A 95 -13.42 -2.72 -14.22
N SER A 96 -13.76 -2.01 -13.14
CA SER A 96 -14.06 -0.59 -13.20
C SER A 96 -12.83 0.25 -12.83
N ARG A 97 -12.63 1.37 -13.52
CA ARG A 97 -11.57 2.32 -13.18
C ARG A 97 -12.04 3.24 -12.05
N GLY A 98 -11.22 3.36 -11.01
CA GLY A 98 -11.45 4.35 -9.95
C GLY A 98 -11.22 5.78 -10.42
N ARG A 99 -11.85 6.73 -9.72
CA ARG A 99 -11.68 8.17 -9.95
C ARG A 99 -10.40 8.73 -9.32
N LEU A 100 -9.83 8.06 -8.32
CA LEU A 100 -8.59 8.49 -7.67
C LEU A 100 -7.37 7.91 -8.38
N ILE A 101 -6.40 8.78 -8.65
CA ILE A 101 -5.10 8.43 -9.21
C ILE A 101 -4.04 8.81 -8.18
N PHE A 102 -3.23 7.83 -7.79
CA PHE A 102 -2.15 8.01 -6.83
C PHE A 102 -0.81 8.07 -7.57
N SER A 103 0.10 8.92 -7.08
CA SER A 103 1.50 8.93 -7.46
C SER A 103 2.36 8.43 -6.31
N ASP A 104 3.58 7.99 -6.61
CA ASP A 104 4.56 7.68 -5.57
C ASP A 104 4.84 8.93 -4.73
N CYS A 105 4.94 8.76 -3.42
CA CYS A 105 5.34 9.85 -2.52
C CYS A 105 6.86 9.79 -2.37
N VAL A 106 7.55 10.73 -3.02
CA VAL A 106 9.01 10.83 -2.99
C VAL A 106 9.44 11.77 -1.87
N ALA A 107 10.50 11.42 -1.15
CA ALA A 107 11.06 12.25 -0.10
C ALA A 107 11.52 13.62 -0.66
N THR A 108 11.09 14.69 0.00
CA THR A 108 11.56 16.07 -0.29
C THR A 108 12.85 16.40 0.45
N GLU A 109 13.11 15.68 1.55
CA GLU A 109 14.29 15.81 2.38
C GLU A 109 14.95 14.44 2.50
N ASP A 110 16.26 14.37 2.27
CA ASP A 110 17.02 13.17 2.56
C ASP A 110 17.36 13.14 4.05
N HIS A 111 16.93 12.08 4.72
CA HIS A 111 17.35 11.77 6.08
C HIS A 111 18.26 10.55 6.07
N ASP A 112 19.19 10.50 7.01
CA ASP A 112 20.10 9.37 7.17
C ASP A 112 19.31 8.07 7.27
N THR A 113 19.66 7.13 6.39
CA THR A 113 19.07 5.81 6.44
C THR A 113 19.79 4.96 7.47
N SER A 114 19.05 4.46 8.45
CA SER A 114 19.57 3.52 9.44
C SER A 114 19.44 2.09 8.95
N THR A 115 20.48 1.29 9.12
CA THR A 115 20.37 -0.18 9.07
C THR A 115 19.83 -0.69 10.40
N SER A 116 18.83 -1.56 10.37
CA SER A 116 18.31 -2.25 11.56
C SER A 116 18.51 -3.75 11.42
N ILE A 117 19.03 -4.40 12.46
CA ILE A 117 19.13 -5.86 12.51
C ILE A 117 17.87 -6.39 13.18
N ARG A 118 17.16 -7.31 12.51
CA ARG A 118 16.03 -8.03 13.09
C ARG A 118 16.53 -9.40 13.53
N VAL A 119 16.22 -9.79 14.76
CA VAL A 119 16.52 -11.12 15.29
C VAL A 119 15.22 -11.72 15.76
N ALA A 120 14.78 -12.80 15.12
CA ALA A 120 13.65 -13.58 15.62
C ALA A 120 14.12 -14.48 16.76
N ILE A 121 13.35 -14.54 17.84
CA ILE A 121 13.64 -15.38 19.01
C ILE A 121 12.68 -16.57 18.99
N ASP A 122 13.23 -17.77 19.07
CA ASP A 122 12.47 -19.02 19.21
C ASP A 122 11.82 -19.06 20.61
N PRO A 123 10.48 -19.16 20.71
CA PRO A 123 9.77 -19.13 21.99
C PRO A 123 10.00 -20.38 22.85
N GLU A 124 10.41 -21.51 22.26
CA GLU A 124 10.64 -22.76 23.01
C GLU A 124 12.04 -22.81 23.62
N THR A 125 13.04 -22.35 22.87
CA THR A 125 14.45 -22.48 23.25
C THR A 125 15.08 -21.18 23.74
N GLY A 126 14.47 -20.03 23.43
CA GLY A 126 15.05 -18.70 23.68
C GLY A 126 16.23 -18.34 22.78
N ALA A 127 16.56 -19.18 21.80
CA ALA A 127 17.66 -18.94 20.87
C ALA A 127 17.24 -18.00 19.72
N ALA A 128 18.23 -17.38 19.07
CA ALA A 128 17.99 -16.68 17.81
C ALA A 128 17.65 -17.71 16.71
N ALA A 129 16.56 -17.46 15.97
CA ALA A 129 16.14 -18.30 14.86
C ALA A 129 17.16 -18.22 13.71
N ARG A 130 17.50 -19.39 13.12
CA ARG A 130 18.38 -19.44 11.94
C ARG A 130 17.68 -18.86 10.70
N GLY A 131 18.35 -17.93 10.01
CA GLY A 131 17.88 -17.37 8.75
C GLY A 131 16.87 -16.22 8.89
N ALA A 132 16.75 -15.65 10.09
CA ALA A 132 16.12 -14.35 10.30
C ALA A 132 17.07 -13.21 9.90
#